data_AF-A0AAD5JYH7-F1
#
_entry.id   AF-A0AAD5JYH7-F1
#
_cell.length_a   1.000
_cell.length_b   1.000
_cell.length_c   1.000
_cell.angle_alpha   90.00
_cell.angle_beta   90.00
_cell.angle_gamma   90.00
#
_symmetry.space_group_name_H-M   'P 1'
#
loop_
_entity.id
_entity.type
_entity.pdbx_description
1 polymer ?
#
loop_
_entity_poly.entity_id
_entity_poly.type
_entity_poly.pdbx_seq_one_letter_code
_entity_poly.pdbx_strand_id
1 'polypeptide(L)'
;MTTSKYQESIKDLASTDDAKRLKALRFIKNSVIGNKTKKDLYIQLGVVQKLVEYLSLLDATSYLLKIQAATILGSIAYGKDENVNEVVSAGAIGPLLDALALRRNVPVIDAIREKRKLLEAVTRALKSIFTCPRTPKDDIFTKRR
;
A
#
# COMPACT_ATOMS: atom_id res chain seq x y z
N MET A 1 -21.00 18.08 7.24
CA MET A 1 -21.10 17.77 5.79
C MET A 1 -19.82 17.23 5.15
N THR A 2 -18.68 17.12 5.86
CA THR A 2 -17.39 16.67 5.28
C THR A 2 -17.21 15.15 5.23
N THR A 3 -18.01 14.37 5.95
CA THR A 3 -17.94 12.90 6.02
C THR A 3 -18.30 12.21 4.69
N SER A 4 -19.13 12.86 3.86
CA SER A 4 -19.66 12.28 2.63
C SER A 4 -18.58 11.92 1.61
N LYS A 5 -17.60 12.81 1.37
CA LYS A 5 -16.55 12.59 0.35
C LYS A 5 -15.56 11.47 0.73
N TYR A 6 -15.33 11.24 2.02
CA TYR A 6 -14.45 10.15 2.49
C TYR A 6 -15.15 8.78 2.43
N GLN A 7 -16.45 8.76 2.72
CA GLN A 7 -17.27 7.55 2.57
C GLN A 7 -17.45 7.19 1.09
N GLU A 8 -17.64 8.20 0.23
CA GLU A 8 -17.72 8.02 -1.22
C GLU A 8 -16.40 7.45 -1.78
N SER A 9 -15.24 7.96 -1.36
CA SER A 9 -13.95 7.42 -1.82
C SER A 9 -13.74 5.96 -1.41
N ILE A 10 -14.25 5.53 -0.25
CA ILE A 10 -14.22 4.13 0.17
C ILE A 10 -15.17 3.27 -0.67
N LYS A 11 -16.36 3.78 -0.98
CA LYS A 11 -17.31 3.09 -1.87
C LYS A 11 -16.70 2.89 -3.26
N ASP A 12 -16.06 3.92 -3.81
CA ASP A 12 -15.35 3.84 -5.09
C ASP A 12 -14.15 2.89 -5.05
N LEU A 13 -13.51 2.77 -3.87
CA LEU A 13 -12.44 1.79 -3.62
C LEU A 13 -12.95 0.34 -3.68
N ALA A 14 -14.26 0.08 -3.56
CA ALA A 14 -14.85 -1.25 -3.70
C ALA A 14 -15.50 -1.49 -5.08
N SER A 15 -15.46 -0.50 -5.98
CA SER A 15 -16.06 -0.60 -7.31
C SER A 15 -15.41 -1.71 -8.15
N THR A 16 -16.05 -2.13 -9.24
CA THR A 16 -15.45 -3.00 -10.29
C THR A 16 -14.70 -2.21 -11.36
N ASP A 17 -14.88 -0.88 -11.38
CA ASP A 17 -14.27 0.03 -12.34
C ASP A 17 -12.91 0.53 -11.86
N ASP A 18 -11.85 0.17 -12.59
CA ASP A 18 -10.47 0.56 -12.29
C ASP A 18 -10.24 2.08 -12.32
N ALA A 19 -10.97 2.84 -13.14
CA ALA A 19 -10.87 4.29 -13.17
C ALA A 19 -11.41 4.90 -11.86
N LYS A 20 -12.52 4.37 -11.33
CA LYS A 20 -13.07 4.78 -10.03
C LYS A 20 -12.14 4.41 -8.89
N ARG A 21 -11.61 3.18 -8.89
CA ARG A 21 -10.60 2.73 -7.90
C ARG A 21 -9.36 3.63 -7.90
N LEU A 22 -8.82 3.96 -9.07
CA LEU A 22 -7.67 4.85 -9.19
C LEU A 22 -7.96 6.27 -8.71
N LYS A 23 -9.15 6.80 -9.03
CA LYS A 23 -9.59 8.12 -8.55
C LYS A 23 -9.68 8.13 -7.02
N ALA A 24 -10.30 7.11 -6.44
CA ALA A 24 -10.39 6.94 -4.99
C ALA A 24 -9.00 6.87 -4.33
N LEU A 25 -8.11 6.02 -4.84
CA LEU A 25 -6.75 5.88 -4.32
C LEU A 25 -5.96 7.21 -4.39
N ARG A 26 -6.08 7.96 -5.49
CA ARG A 26 -5.46 9.29 -5.61
C ARG A 26 -6.00 10.26 -4.58
N PHE A 27 -7.31 10.27 -4.34
CA PHE A 27 -7.95 11.10 -3.33
C PHE A 27 -7.50 10.73 -1.91
N ILE A 28 -7.48 9.43 -1.58
CA ILE A 28 -7.03 8.93 -0.27
C ILE A 28 -5.57 9.33 -0.05
N LYS A 29 -4.68 9.07 -1.02
CA LYS A 29 -3.27 9.47 -0.95
C LYS A 29 -3.12 10.96 -0.62
N ASN A 30 -3.81 11.83 -1.35
CA ASN A 30 -3.74 13.28 -1.14
C ASN A 30 -4.29 13.69 0.23
N SER A 31 -5.19 12.89 0.81
CA SER A 31 -5.76 13.15 2.13
C SER A 31 -4.86 12.69 3.29
N VAL A 32 -4.07 11.62 3.12
CA VAL A 32 -3.26 11.03 4.21
C VAL A 32 -1.85 11.61 4.31
N ILE A 33 -1.28 12.12 3.21
CA ILE A 33 0.08 12.67 3.22
C ILE A 33 0.11 13.92 4.11
N GLY A 34 1.00 13.90 5.12
CA GLY A 34 1.17 15.01 6.07
C GLY A 34 0.05 15.18 7.10
N ASN A 35 -1.04 14.39 7.05
CA ASN A 35 -2.19 14.56 7.93
C ASN A 35 -2.41 13.33 8.83
N LYS A 36 -2.02 13.43 10.10
CA LYS A 36 -2.13 12.35 11.09
C LYS A 36 -3.58 11.92 11.33
N THR A 37 -4.50 12.87 11.54
CA THR A 37 -5.92 12.59 11.80
C THR A 37 -6.58 11.84 10.63
N LYS A 38 -6.21 12.16 9.39
CA LYS A 38 -6.74 11.46 8.22
C LYS A 38 -6.18 10.05 8.06
N LYS A 39 -4.93 9.80 8.45
CA LYS A 39 -4.39 8.43 8.48
C LYS A 39 -5.22 7.57 9.41
N ASP A 40 -5.40 8.02 10.65
CA ASP A 40 -6.14 7.28 11.68
C ASP A 40 -7.59 7.04 11.25
N LEU A 41 -8.25 8.04 10.65
CA LEU A 41 -9.59 7.90 10.07
C LEU A 41 -9.68 6.79 9.01
N TYR A 42 -8.76 6.76 8.04
CA TYR A 42 -8.81 5.74 6.99
C TYR A 42 -8.43 4.33 7.47
N ILE A 43 -7.60 4.23 8.51
CA ILE A 43 -7.36 2.97 9.21
C ILE A 43 -8.66 2.45 9.83
N GLN A 44 -9.35 3.29 10.60
CA GLN A 44 -10.65 2.94 11.21
C GLN A 44 -11.72 2.55 10.19
N LEU A 45 -11.64 3.11 8.98
CA LEU A 45 -12.53 2.79 7.88
C LEU A 45 -12.11 1.54 7.08
N GLY A 46 -11.12 0.77 7.55
CA GLY A 46 -10.73 -0.51 6.95
C GLY A 46 -9.96 -0.38 5.63
N VAL A 47 -9.45 0.81 5.29
CA VAL A 47 -8.75 1.02 4.00
C VAL A 47 -7.48 0.18 3.91
N VAL A 48 -6.77 -0.03 5.02
CA VAL A 48 -5.50 -0.78 5.06
C VAL A 48 -5.67 -2.17 4.43
N GLN A 49 -6.69 -2.93 4.83
CA GLN A 49 -6.97 -4.26 4.30
C GLN A 49 -7.17 -4.23 2.78
N LYS A 50 -7.91 -3.25 2.28
CA LYS A 50 -8.17 -3.09 0.84
C LYS A 50 -6.90 -2.76 0.05
N LEU A 51 -5.97 -2.00 0.63
CA LEU A 51 -4.69 -1.71 0.00
C LEU A 51 -3.80 -2.97 -0.09
N VAL A 52 -3.85 -3.85 0.91
CA VAL A 52 -3.15 -5.13 0.90
C VAL A 52 -3.71 -6.07 -0.18
N GLU A 53 -5.04 -6.12 -0.33
CA GLU A 53 -5.68 -6.84 -1.44
C GLU A 53 -5.19 -6.32 -2.80
N TYR A 54 -5.11 -5.00 -2.98
CA TYR A 54 -4.62 -4.40 -4.23
C TYR A 54 -3.16 -4.70 -4.54
N LEU A 55 -2.31 -4.80 -3.52
CA LEU A 55 -0.93 -5.26 -3.73
C LEU A 55 -0.88 -6.72 -4.21
N SER A 56 -1.82 -7.53 -3.74
CA SER A 56 -1.89 -8.98 -3.99
C SER A 56 -2.55 -9.34 -5.33
N LEU A 57 -3.15 -8.38 -6.05
CA LEU A 57 -3.73 -8.62 -7.38
C LEU A 57 -2.69 -9.20 -8.34
N LEU A 58 -3.01 -10.28 -9.05
CA LEU A 58 -2.04 -10.93 -9.96
C LEU A 58 -1.91 -10.20 -11.30
N ASP A 59 -2.89 -9.39 -11.67
CA ASP A 59 -2.97 -8.75 -12.98
C ASP A 59 -1.93 -7.65 -13.19
N ALA A 60 -1.28 -7.68 -14.36
CA ALA A 60 -0.35 -6.65 -14.81
C ALA A 60 -1.04 -5.28 -15.02
N THR A 61 -2.32 -5.30 -15.40
CA THR A 61 -3.16 -4.09 -15.60
C THR A 61 -3.34 -3.31 -14.30
N SER A 62 -3.21 -3.96 -13.13
CA SER A 62 -3.33 -3.34 -11.82
C SER A 62 -2.05 -2.61 -11.35
N TYR A 63 -1.04 -2.44 -12.21
CA TYR A 63 0.24 -1.80 -11.85
C TYR A 63 0.05 -0.42 -11.19
N LEU A 64 -0.84 0.41 -11.73
CA LEU A 64 -1.11 1.73 -11.16
C LEU A 64 -1.81 1.65 -9.78
N LEU A 65 -2.69 0.67 -9.59
CA LEU A 65 -3.35 0.42 -8.31
C LEU A 65 -2.32 0.04 -7.24
N LYS A 66 -1.41 -0.88 -7.57
CA LYS A 66 -0.32 -1.32 -6.68
C LYS A 66 0.58 -0.16 -6.26
N ILE A 67 0.96 0.71 -7.20
CA ILE A 67 1.79 1.89 -6.88
C ILE A 67 1.07 2.80 -5.89
N GLN A 68 -0.20 3.13 -6.13
CA GLN A 68 -0.94 3.99 -5.20
C GLN A 68 -1.11 3.29 -3.84
N ALA A 69 -1.42 1.99 -3.83
CA ALA A 69 -1.60 1.22 -2.61
C ALA A 69 -0.33 1.20 -1.75
N ALA A 70 0.83 0.86 -2.34
CA ALA A 70 2.12 0.91 -1.66
C ALA A 70 2.42 2.33 -1.12
N THR A 71 2.15 3.37 -1.92
CA THR A 71 2.39 4.76 -1.52
C THR A 71 1.54 5.16 -0.31
N ILE A 72 0.26 4.77 -0.29
CA ILE A 72 -0.66 5.07 0.82
C ILE A 72 -0.26 4.29 2.06
N LEU A 73 0.06 3.00 1.95
CA LEU A 73 0.54 2.18 3.06
C LEU A 73 1.81 2.76 3.69
N GLY A 74 2.79 3.14 2.87
CA GLY A 74 4.00 3.82 3.35
C GLY A 74 3.71 5.15 4.04
N SER A 75 2.77 5.93 3.53
CA SER A 75 2.33 7.17 4.18
C SER A 75 1.66 6.89 5.53
N ILE A 76 0.78 5.89 5.62
CA ILE A 76 0.11 5.51 6.87
C ILE A 76 1.14 5.06 7.92
N ALA A 77 2.07 4.17 7.52
CA ALA A 77 3.15 3.68 8.37
C ALA A 77 4.17 4.77 8.75
N TYR A 78 4.24 5.88 8.01
CA TYR A 78 5.10 7.00 8.36
C TYR A 78 4.48 7.84 9.49
N GLY A 79 4.91 7.61 10.73
CA GLY A 79 4.54 8.45 11.86
C GLY A 79 4.43 7.68 13.17
N LYS A 80 3.21 7.27 13.51
CA LYS A 80 2.87 6.63 14.79
C LYS A 80 3.10 5.12 14.74
N ASP A 81 3.62 4.55 15.83
CA ASP A 81 3.83 3.11 15.96
C ASP A 81 2.52 2.33 15.86
N GLU A 82 1.40 2.88 16.35
CA GLU A 82 0.09 2.24 16.26
C GLU A 82 -0.33 2.02 14.80
N ASN A 83 -0.08 3.01 13.94
CA ASN A 83 -0.41 2.91 12.51
C ASN A 83 0.47 1.87 11.81
N VAL A 84 1.72 1.71 12.25
CA VAL A 84 2.60 0.66 11.76
C VAL A 84 2.08 -0.71 12.19
N ASN A 85 1.67 -0.88 13.45
CA ASN A 85 1.10 -2.13 13.95
C ASN A 85 -0.15 -2.55 13.18
N GLU A 86 -1.03 -1.60 12.82
CA GLU A 86 -2.21 -1.89 12.00
C GLU A 86 -1.82 -2.35 10.58
N VAL A 87 -0.83 -1.70 9.96
CA VAL A 87 -0.32 -2.11 8.63
C VAL A 87 0.32 -3.50 8.67
N VAL A 88 1.08 -3.80 9.72
CA VAL A 88 1.72 -5.11 9.92
C VAL A 88 0.67 -6.19 10.21
N SER A 89 -0.29 -5.91 11.08
CA SER A 89 -1.37 -6.83 11.45
C SER A 89 -2.29 -7.16 10.27
N ALA A 90 -2.48 -6.21 9.35
CA ALA A 90 -3.18 -6.43 8.09
C ALA A 90 -2.39 -7.30 7.07
N GLY A 91 -1.16 -7.72 7.41
CA GLY A 91 -0.35 -8.60 6.57
C GLY A 91 0.32 -7.92 5.38
N ALA A 92 0.51 -6.59 5.42
CA ALA A 92 1.05 -5.84 4.28
C ALA A 92 2.48 -6.23 3.86
N ILE A 93 3.30 -6.77 4.78
CA ILE A 93 4.71 -7.07 4.53
C ILE A 93 4.90 -8.07 3.38
N GLY A 94 4.16 -9.19 3.38
CA GLY A 94 4.27 -10.23 2.35
C GLY A 94 4.03 -9.69 0.94
N PRO A 95 2.87 -9.09 0.66
CA PRO A 95 2.56 -8.51 -0.65
C PRO A 95 3.52 -7.39 -1.07
N LEU A 96 4.03 -6.60 -0.12
CA LEU A 96 5.07 -5.60 -0.42
C LEU A 96 6.38 -6.29 -0.87
N LEU A 97 6.82 -7.33 -0.18
CA LEU A 97 8.03 -8.06 -0.58
C LEU A 97 7.85 -8.78 -1.92
N ASP A 98 6.66 -9.31 -2.20
CA ASP A 98 6.37 -9.98 -3.47
C ASP A 98 6.30 -8.97 -4.63
N ALA A 99 5.86 -7.73 -4.36
CA ALA A 99 5.89 -6.65 -5.33
C ALA A 99 7.32 -6.26 -5.75
N LEU A 100 8.34 -6.53 -4.93
CA LEU A 100 9.76 -6.33 -5.27
C LEU A 100 10.30 -7.37 -6.25
N ALA A 101 9.65 -8.52 -6.41
CA ALA A 101 10.14 -9.58 -7.29
C ALA A 101 10.23 -9.10 -8.74
N LEU A 102 11.38 -9.34 -9.38
CA LEU A 102 11.62 -9.01 -10.79
C LEU A 102 11.32 -10.22 -11.68
N ARG A 103 10.91 -9.96 -12.92
CA ARG A 103 10.78 -11.01 -13.93
C ARG A 103 12.16 -11.59 -14.23
N ARG A 104 12.27 -12.92 -14.23
CA ARG A 104 13.54 -13.65 -14.44
C ARG A 104 13.89 -13.90 -15.91
N ASN A 105 12.95 -13.67 -16.83
CA ASN A 105 13.09 -14.01 -18.26
C ASN A 105 13.43 -12.80 -19.15
N VAL A 106 13.85 -11.68 -18.56
CA VAL A 106 14.27 -10.47 -19.28
C VAL A 106 15.54 -9.92 -18.63
N PRO A 107 16.36 -9.13 -19.35
CA PRO A 107 17.49 -8.45 -18.73
C PRO A 107 17.06 -7.66 -17.49
N VAL A 108 17.85 -7.78 -16.42
CA VAL A 108 17.51 -7.20 -15.10
C VAL A 108 17.24 -5.70 -15.21
N ILE A 109 17.99 -4.99 -16.04
CA ILE A 109 17.83 -3.54 -16.21
C ILE A 109 16.50 -3.16 -16.83
N ASP A 110 15.96 -3.99 -17.73
CA ASP A 110 14.67 -3.75 -18.37
C ASP A 110 13.53 -4.05 -17.39
N ALA A 111 13.63 -5.16 -16.63
CA ALA A 111 12.69 -5.47 -15.55
C ALA A 111 12.62 -4.34 -14.51
N ILE A 112 13.77 -3.76 -14.14
CA ILE A 112 13.82 -2.62 -13.21
C ILE A 112 13.17 -1.39 -13.86
N ARG A 113 13.45 -1.10 -15.14
CA ARG A 113 12.91 0.06 -15.84
C ARG A 113 11.38 0.03 -15.90
N GLU A 114 10.80 -1.13 -16.20
CA GLU A 114 9.34 -1.33 -16.23
C GLU A 114 8.70 -1.15 -14.85
N LYS A 115 9.31 -1.77 -13.82
CA LYS A 115 8.76 -1.77 -12.45
C LYS A 115 9.24 -0.61 -11.56
N ARG A 116 10.04 0.32 -12.10
CA ARG A 116 10.75 1.35 -11.33
C ARG A 116 9.87 2.07 -10.32
N LYS A 117 8.73 2.62 -10.76
CA LYS A 117 7.82 3.40 -9.90
C LYS A 117 7.21 2.54 -8.78
N LEU A 118 6.89 1.28 -9.07
CA LEU A 118 6.40 0.35 -8.07
C LEU A 118 7.49 -0.02 -7.07
N LEU A 119 8.71 -0.32 -7.54
CA LEU A 119 9.85 -0.61 -6.67
C LEU A 119 10.16 0.55 -5.73
N GLU A 120 10.18 1.79 -6.24
CA GLU A 120 10.38 3.00 -5.42
C GLU A 120 9.27 3.14 -4.35
N ALA A 121 8.00 2.99 -4.72
CA ALA A 121 6.88 3.10 -3.79
C ALA A 121 6.93 2.01 -2.70
N VAL A 122 7.17 0.76 -3.10
CA VAL A 122 7.24 -0.40 -2.19
C VAL A 122 8.44 -0.29 -1.25
N THR A 123 9.61 0.07 -1.77
CA THR A 123 10.82 0.23 -0.95
C THR A 123 10.65 1.34 0.09
N ARG A 124 10.01 2.46 -0.29
CA ARG A 124 9.68 3.53 0.65
C ARG A 124 8.69 3.06 1.72
N ALA A 125 7.68 2.28 1.35
CA ALA A 125 6.71 1.73 2.29
C ALA A 125 7.37 0.78 3.29
N LEU A 126 8.18 -0.16 2.81
CA LEU A 126 8.94 -1.08 3.66
C LEU A 126 9.90 -0.33 4.58
N LYS A 127 10.60 0.70 4.07
CA LYS A 127 11.44 1.56 4.90
C LYS A 127 10.63 2.20 6.03
N SER A 128 9.45 2.77 5.74
CA SER A 128 8.59 3.37 6.75
C SER A 128 8.14 2.36 7.82
N ILE A 129 7.77 1.15 7.41
CA ILE A 129 7.35 0.07 8.32
C ILE A 129 8.52 -0.39 9.22
N PHE A 130 9.70 -0.61 8.65
CA PHE A 130 10.87 -1.12 9.40
C PHE A 130 11.66 -0.05 10.16
N THR A 131 11.32 1.22 9.99
CA THR A 131 11.87 2.29 10.83
C THR A 131 11.28 2.22 12.25
N CYS A 132 10.08 1.66 12.41
CA CYS A 132 9.49 1.42 13.73
C CYS A 132 10.26 0.32 14.48
N PRO A 133 10.74 0.57 15.71
CA PRO A 133 11.49 -0.41 16.50
C PRO A 133 10.69 -1.66 16.85
N ARG A 134 9.36 -1.54 16.91
CA ARG A 134 8.43 -2.60 17.32
C ARG A 134 7.99 -3.52 16.19
N THR A 135 8.38 -3.25 14.95
CA THR A 135 8.05 -4.12 13.83
C THR A 135 8.82 -5.45 13.99
N PRO A 136 8.14 -6.61 14.05
CA PRO A 136 8.79 -7.90 14.19
C PRO A 136 9.68 -8.16 12.96
N LYS A 137 10.99 -8.30 13.20
CA LYS A 137 11.99 -8.49 12.14
C LYS A 137 12.22 -9.97 11.84
N ASP A 138 12.07 -10.82 12.86
CA ASP A 138 12.34 -12.25 12.75
C ASP A 138 11.24 -13.01 11.99
N ASP A 139 9.99 -12.52 12.04
CA ASP A 139 8.82 -13.22 11.49
C ASP A 139 8.55 -12.95 10.00
N ILE A 140 9.39 -12.13 9.36
CA ILE A 140 9.22 -11.70 7.96
C ILE A 140 9.49 -12.86 6.99
N PHE A 141 10.38 -13.78 7.36
CA PHE A 141 10.86 -14.86 6.49
C PHE A 141 10.25 -16.23 6.80
N THR A 142 9.59 -16.40 7.94
CA THR A 142 9.08 -17.70 8.43
C THR A 142 7.87 -18.22 7.66
N LYS A 143 7.09 -17.35 7.01
CA LYS A 143 5.89 -17.75 6.24
C LYS A 143 6.13 -17.99 4.73
N ARG A 144 7.38 -17.97 4.26
CA ARG A 144 7.72 -18.35 2.88
C ARG A 144 8.01 -19.86 2.82
N ARG A 145 6.96 -20.67 2.77
CA ARG A 145 7.02 -22.07 2.33
C ARG A 145 6.01 -22.28 1.22
#